data_AF-A0AAJ1JIC4-F1
#
_entry.id   AF-A0AAJ1JIC4-F1
#
_cell.length_a   1.000
_cell.length_b   1.000
_cell.length_c   1.000
_cell.angle_alpha   90.00
_cell.angle_beta   90.00
_cell.angle_gamma   90.00
#
_symmetry.space_group_name_H-M   'P 1'
#
loop_
_entity.id
_entity.type
_entity.pdbx_description
1 polymer ?
#
loop_
_entity_poly.entity_id
_entity_poly.type
_entity_poly.pdbx_seq_one_letter_code
_entity_poly.pdbx_strand_id
1 'polypeptide(L)'
;LNRIREQGMEIPLTALFAHPTLYYLASIIGERLAMPISPLDENPVPLNSAGSLLPLFLVHETSGDPLVYSPLAALLPPELPVYALQALGIHTLEHPPASIEDLAA
;
A
#
# COMPACT_ATOMS: atom_id res chain seq x y z
N LEU A 1 -14.43 8.75 0.25
CA LEU A 1 -13.47 9.49 1.10
C LEU A 1 -14.15 10.60 1.90
N ASN A 2 -14.75 11.63 1.25
CA ASN A 2 -15.41 12.74 1.99
C ASN A 2 -16.49 12.29 2.98
N ARG A 3 -17.40 11.38 2.58
CA ARG A 3 -18.44 10.85 3.48
C ARG A 3 -17.94 10.03 4.68
N ILE A 4 -16.74 9.45 4.61
CA ILE A 4 -16.15 8.66 5.72
C ILE A 4 -15.47 9.61 6.71
N ARG A 5 -14.75 10.62 6.21
CA ARG A 5 -14.17 11.70 7.02
C ARG A 5 -15.25 12.52 7.73
N GLU A 6 -16.37 12.78 7.07
CA GLU A 6 -17.56 13.42 7.66
C GLU A 6 -18.14 12.62 8.83
N GLN A 7 -17.86 11.32 8.92
CA GLN A 7 -18.25 10.46 10.05
C GLN A 7 -17.14 10.28 11.10
N GLY A 8 -16.07 11.09 11.04
CA GLY A 8 -15.00 11.10 12.04
C GLY A 8 -14.04 9.90 11.94
N MET A 9 -14.05 9.17 10.84
CA MET A 9 -13.14 8.05 10.60
C MET A 9 -11.96 8.50 9.74
N GLU A 10 -10.75 8.36 10.27
CA GLU A 10 -9.50 8.51 9.51
C GLU A 10 -9.06 7.14 9.03
N ILE A 11 -9.28 6.87 7.74
CA ILE A 11 -8.87 5.63 7.09
C ILE A 11 -7.76 5.97 6.09
N PRO A 12 -6.55 5.39 6.23
CA PRO A 12 -5.51 5.58 5.24
C PRO A 12 -5.95 4.97 3.91
N LEU A 13 -5.66 5.66 2.81
CA LEU A 13 -6.12 5.26 1.47
C LEU A 13 -5.61 3.85 1.10
N THR A 14 -4.41 3.51 1.56
CA THR A 14 -3.76 2.20 1.43
C THR A 14 -4.64 1.06 1.97
N ALA A 15 -5.32 1.25 3.11
CA ALA A 15 -6.22 0.24 3.68
C ALA A 15 -7.45 -0.04 2.81
N LEU A 16 -7.91 0.94 2.03
CA LEU A 16 -9.04 0.76 1.12
C LEU A 16 -8.68 -0.14 -0.07
N PHE A 17 -7.43 -0.07 -0.52
CA PHE A 17 -6.92 -0.86 -1.66
C PHE A 17 -6.41 -2.23 -1.25
N ALA A 18 -5.80 -2.37 -0.07
CA ALA A 18 -5.42 -3.67 0.49
C ALA A 18 -6.65 -4.57 0.74
N HIS A 19 -7.83 -3.97 0.91
CA HIS A 19 -9.07 -4.68 1.23
C HIS A 19 -10.25 -4.20 0.35
N PRO A 20 -10.33 -4.66 -0.90
CA PRO A 20 -11.25 -4.12 -1.91
C PRO A 20 -12.73 -4.50 -1.71
N THR A 21 -13.14 -4.94 -0.51
CA THR A 21 -14.54 -5.21 -0.17
C THR A 21 -14.95 -4.47 1.09
N LEU A 22 -16.18 -3.94 1.08
CA LEU A 22 -16.77 -3.22 2.22
C LEU A 22 -16.76 -4.05 3.52
N TYR A 23 -16.83 -5.38 3.40
CA TYR A 23 -16.77 -6.30 4.53
C TYR A 23 -15.41 -6.27 5.24
N TYR A 24 -14.31 -6.37 4.48
CA TYR A 24 -12.96 -6.30 5.06
C TYR A 24 -12.64 -4.89 5.58
N LEU A 25 -13.08 -3.86 4.87
CA LEU A 25 -12.98 -2.47 5.35
C LEU A 25 -13.70 -2.27 6.69
N ALA A 26 -14.91 -2.80 6.83
CA ALA A 26 -15.66 -2.75 8.08
C ALA A 26 -14.98 -3.54 9.22
N SER A 27 -14.33 -4.65 8.92
CA SER A 27 -13.61 -5.46 9.92
C SER A 27 -12.41 -4.71 10.52
N ILE A 28 -11.71 -3.91 9.71
CA ILE A 28 -10.54 -3.12 10.15
C ILE A 28 -10.97 -1.86 10.91
N ILE A 29 -12.12 -1.27 10.60
CA ILE A 29 -12.64 -0.11 11.34
C ILE A 29 -13.02 -0.49 12.79
N GLY A 30 -13.43 -1.74 13.03
CA GLY A 30 -13.78 -2.24 14.37
C GLY A 30 -12.58 -2.45 15.29
N GLU A 31 -11.43 -2.81 14.71
CA GLU A 31 -10.15 -2.97 15.41
C GLU A 31 -9.33 -1.70 15.23
N ARG A 32 -9.50 -0.74 16.15
CA ARG A 32 -8.78 0.54 16.25
C ARG A 32 -7.47 0.53 15.46
N LEU A 33 -7.52 1.06 14.23
CA LEU A 33 -6.42 1.17 13.27
C LEU A 33 -5.14 1.55 14.03
N ALA A 34 -4.22 0.61 14.20
CA ALA A 34 -2.89 0.92 14.67
C ALA A 34 -2.29 1.81 13.58
N MET A 35 -2.17 3.10 13.87
CA MET A 35 -1.51 3.99 12.93
C MET A 35 -0.08 3.53 12.76
N PRO A 36 0.42 3.41 11.51
CA PRO A 36 1.79 3.00 11.26
C PRO A 36 2.74 3.94 12.00
N ILE A 37 3.73 3.37 12.68
CA ILE A 37 4.68 4.14 13.49
C ILE A 37 5.79 4.66 12.58
N SER A 38 6.04 3.97 11.47
CA SER A 38 7.02 4.31 10.45
C SER A 38 6.45 4.12 9.03
N PRO A 39 6.91 4.91 8.03
CA PRO A 39 6.58 4.70 6.61
C PRO A 39 7.01 3.33 6.07
N LEU A 40 7.93 2.67 6.77
CA LEU A 40 8.37 1.30 6.48
C LEU A 40 7.34 0.25 6.88
N ASP A 41 6.47 0.55 7.85
CA ASP A 41 5.44 -0.40 8.30
C ASP A 41 4.35 -0.62 7.23
N GLU A 42 4.20 0.32 6.30
CA GLU A 42 3.26 0.27 5.17
C GLU A 42 3.88 -0.31 3.90
N ASN A 43 5.18 -0.65 3.91
CA ASN A 43 5.90 -1.19 2.77
C ASN A 43 6.37 -2.64 3.04
N PRO A 44 6.24 -3.57 2.08
CA PRO A 44 5.60 -3.39 0.77
C PRO A 44 4.06 -3.42 0.85
N VAL A 45 3.40 -2.68 -0.03
CA VAL A 45 1.94 -2.67 -0.18
C VAL A 45 1.49 -3.94 -0.92
N PRO A 46 0.60 -4.76 -0.35
CA PRO A 46 0.07 -5.92 -1.06
C PRO A 46 -0.98 -5.48 -2.09
N LEU A 47 -0.74 -5.80 -3.38
CA LEU A 47 -1.75 -5.62 -4.44
C LEU A 47 -2.51 -6.92 -4.72
N ASN A 48 -1.82 -8.06 -4.63
CA ASN A 48 -2.39 -9.40 -4.59
C ASN A 48 -1.40 -10.32 -3.87
N SER A 49 -1.65 -10.66 -2.60
CA SER A 49 -0.72 -11.46 -1.80
C SER A 49 -0.97 -12.98 -1.89
N ALA A 50 -1.88 -13.42 -2.76
CA ALA A 50 -2.20 -14.83 -2.91
C ALA A 50 -1.16 -15.55 -3.79
N GLY A 51 -1.07 -16.87 -3.62
CA GLY A 51 -0.19 -17.71 -4.42
C GLY A 51 1.13 -18.05 -3.77
N SER A 52 1.99 -18.75 -4.52
CA SER A 52 3.26 -19.30 -4.02
C SER A 52 4.40 -19.24 -5.05
N LEU A 53 4.15 -18.66 -6.22
CA LEU A 53 5.21 -18.38 -7.18
C LEU A 53 6.15 -17.29 -6.64
N LEU A 54 7.27 -17.10 -7.33
CA LEU A 54 8.22 -16.05 -6.99
C LEU A 54 7.51 -14.68 -7.05
N PRO A 55 7.48 -13.91 -5.96
CA PRO A 55 6.74 -12.65 -5.92
C PRO A 55 7.27 -11.62 -6.93
N LEU A 56 6.35 -10.87 -7.53
CA LEU A 56 6.64 -9.70 -8.34
C LEU A 56 6.58 -8.44 -7.46
N PHE A 57 7.65 -7.64 -7.49
CA PHE A 57 7.72 -6.34 -6.83
C PHE A 57 7.67 -5.21 -7.85
N LEU A 58 6.77 -4.26 -7.64
CA LEU A 58 6.60 -3.08 -8.48
C LEU A 58 7.07 -1.83 -7.72
N VAL A 59 8.00 -1.09 -8.31
CA VAL A 59 8.51 0.16 -7.71
C VAL A 59 7.60 1.31 -8.15
N HIS A 60 7.23 2.19 -7.22
CA HIS A 60 6.43 3.37 -7.51
C HIS A 60 6.97 4.18 -8.70
N GLU A 61 6.06 4.79 -9.45
CA GLU A 61 6.41 5.80 -10.44
C GLU A 61 6.70 7.17 -9.79
N THR A 62 6.83 8.21 -10.60
CA THR A 62 7.15 9.58 -10.14
C THR A 62 6.16 10.17 -9.14
N SER A 63 4.94 9.64 -9.06
CA SER A 63 3.94 10.03 -8.05
C SER A 63 4.34 9.61 -6.63
N GLY A 64 5.16 8.55 -6.53
CA GLY A 64 5.50 7.87 -5.29
C GLY A 64 4.46 6.87 -4.79
N ASP A 65 3.23 6.89 -5.33
CA ASP A 65 2.14 5.98 -4.98
C ASP A 65 2.06 4.86 -6.02
N PRO A 66 2.32 3.59 -5.66
CA PRO A 66 2.38 2.50 -6.62
C PRO A 66 0.99 1.91 -6.95
N LEU A 67 -0.10 2.46 -6.42
CA LEU A 67 -1.45 1.92 -6.62
C LEU A 67 -1.94 1.97 -8.06
N VAL A 68 -1.25 2.73 -8.93
CA VAL A 68 -1.47 2.71 -10.39
C VAL A 68 -1.38 1.28 -10.97
N TYR A 69 -0.65 0.38 -10.31
CA TYR A 69 -0.48 -1.00 -10.74
C TYR A 69 -1.61 -1.95 -10.30
N SER A 70 -2.57 -1.51 -9.50
CA SER A 70 -3.67 -2.36 -9.03
C SER A 70 -4.45 -3.04 -10.17
N PRO A 71 -4.81 -2.35 -11.28
CA PRO A 71 -5.47 -3.00 -12.41
C PRO A 71 -4.59 -4.05 -13.10
N LEU A 72 -3.28 -3.84 -13.14
CA LEU A 72 -2.34 -4.83 -13.69
C LEU A 72 -2.28 -6.07 -12.79
N ALA A 73 -2.14 -5.88 -11.47
CA ALA A 73 -2.12 -6.98 -10.51
C ALA A 73 -3.37 -7.87 -10.58
N ALA A 74 -4.54 -7.28 -10.85
CA ALA A 74 -5.80 -8.01 -11.02
C ALA A 74 -5.87 -8.87 -12.30
N LEU A 75 -5.01 -8.61 -13.29
CA LEU A 75 -4.95 -9.36 -14.55
C LEU A 75 -3.84 -10.42 -14.57
N LEU A 76 -2.97 -10.44 -13.55
CA LEU A 76 -1.89 -11.42 -13.43
C LEU A 76 -2.42 -12.76 -12.88
N PRO A 77 -1.69 -13.88 -13.11
CA PRO A 77 -2.08 -15.18 -12.59
C PRO A 77 -2.26 -15.16 -11.06
N PRO A 78 -3.32 -15.79 -10.52
CA PRO A 78 -3.60 -15.76 -9.07
C PRO A 78 -2.53 -16.47 -8.24
N GLU A 79 -1.68 -17.30 -8.84
CA GLU A 79 -0.57 -17.97 -8.18
C GLU A 79 0.67 -17.08 -8.03
N LEU A 80 0.71 -15.91 -8.69
CA LEU A 80 1.80 -14.93 -8.64
C LEU A 80 1.50 -13.87 -7.56
N PRO A 81 2.20 -13.87 -6.42
CA PRO A 81 2.09 -12.79 -5.46
C PRO A 81 2.64 -11.49 -6.04
N VAL A 82 1.89 -10.39 -5.88
CA VAL A 82 2.23 -9.05 -6.38
C VAL A 82 2.22 -8.06 -5.22
N TYR A 83 3.37 -7.42 -5.04
CA TYR A 83 3.61 -6.40 -4.04
C TYR A 83 4.13 -5.14 -4.70
N ALA A 84 3.95 -4.00 -4.04
CA ALA A 84 4.46 -2.73 -4.53
C ALA A 84 5.22 -1.95 -3.46
N LEU A 85 6.22 -1.19 -3.89
CA LEU A 85 7.06 -0.36 -3.03
C LEU A 85 6.65 1.09 -3.22
N GLN A 86 6.05 1.67 -2.18
CA GLN A 86 5.70 3.08 -2.12
C GLN A 86 6.93 3.93 -1.81
N ALA A 87 6.98 5.14 -2.35
CA ALA A 87 8.04 6.09 -2.06
C ALA A 87 8.07 6.41 -0.57
N LEU A 88 9.25 6.23 0.00
CA LEU A 88 9.55 6.53 1.40
C LEU A 88 9.31 8.01 1.75
N GLY A 89 9.42 8.91 0.77
CA GLY A 89 9.22 10.36 0.93
C GLY A 89 7.77 10.87 0.87
N ILE A 90 6.76 10.00 0.66
CA ILE A 90 5.34 10.41 0.78
C ILE A 90 4.97 10.67 2.24
N HIS A 91 5.67 10.03 3.17
CA HIS A 91 5.61 10.32 4.58
C HIS A 91 6.83 11.14 4.99
N THR A 92 6.70 11.94 6.05
CA THR A 92 7.76 12.85 6.52
C THR A 92 8.94 12.06 7.09
N LEU A 93 9.85 11.61 6.22
CA LEU A 93 11.15 11.11 6.65
C LEU A 93 12.09 12.27 6.91
N GLU A 94 12.80 12.23 8.03
CA GLU A 94 13.84 13.22 8.34
C GLU A 94 14.98 13.21 7.30
N HIS A 95 15.25 12.03 6.70
CA HIS A 95 16.32 11.83 5.73
C HIS A 95 15.81 10.97 4.55
N PRO A 96 15.12 11.56 3.55
CA PRO A 96 14.75 10.81 2.36
C PRO A 96 16.00 10.43 1.55
N PRO A 97 15.95 9.31 0.79
CA PRO A 97 17.05 8.91 -0.07
C PRO A 97 17.35 10.01 -1.11
N ALA A 98 18.63 10.33 -1.27
CA ALA A 98 19.08 11.41 -2.17
C ALA A 98 19.51 10.90 -3.56
N SER A 99 19.56 9.57 -3.74
CA SER A 99 19.94 8.89 -4.97
C SER A 99 19.10 7.62 -5.18
N ILE A 100 19.15 7.05 -6.39
CA ILE A 100 18.47 5.77 -6.68
C ILE A 100 19.16 4.63 -5.95
N GLU A 101 20.49 4.71 -5.81
CA GLU A 101 21.31 3.78 -5.06
C GLU A 101 20.91 3.76 -3.58
N ASP A 102 20.71 4.94 -2.96
CA ASP A 102 20.24 5.03 -1.57
C ASP A 102 18.80 4.50 -1.41
N LEU A 103 17.97 4.63 -2.44
CA LEU A 103 16.60 4.10 -2.43
C LEU A 103 16.57 2.56 -2.53
N ALA A 104 17.57 1.96 -3.18
CA ALA A 104 17.63 0.52 -3.44
C ALA A 104 18.47 -0.29 -2.43
N ALA A 105 19.18 0.39 -1.54
CA ALA A 105 20.06 -0.21 -0.53
C ALA A 105 19.30 -0.86 0.63
#